data_AF-G5F3E5-F1
#
_entry.id   AF-G5F3E5-F1
#
_cell.length_a   1.000
_cell.length_b   1.000
_cell.length_c   1.000
_cell.angle_alpha   90.00
_cell.angle_beta   90.00
_cell.angle_gamma   90.00
#
_symmetry.space_group_name_H-M   'P 1'
#
loop_
_entity.id
_entity.type
_entity.pdbx_description
1 polymer ?
#
loop_
_entity_poly.entity_id
_entity_poly.type
_entity_poly.pdbx_seq_one_letter_code
_entity_poly.pdbx_strand_id
1 'polypeptide(L)'
;MTTIGISTRAALYSWHNVAITDLKNRPECIHRAYLDPDDHWNGWACPYFEKAEVERMLAWLPEFDDSLVYNPEGDTFTTTYDPDNPEAFSGVDIDGMHLYPIGNGSWTWVIVEEEQSEIGSSDDCEQAGAVE
;
A
#
# COMPACT_ATOMS: atom_id res chain seq x y z
N MET A 1 0.27 24.76 -37.54
CA MET A 1 1.28 24.11 -36.67
C MET A 1 0.63 23.94 -35.32
N THR A 2 0.03 22.77 -35.07
CA THR A 2 -0.67 22.50 -33.81
C THR A 2 0.31 21.78 -32.90
N THR A 3 0.86 22.51 -31.94
CA THR A 3 1.67 21.93 -30.86
C THR A 3 0.73 21.15 -29.96
N ILE A 4 0.72 19.83 -30.09
CA ILE A 4 0.10 18.94 -29.11
C ILE A 4 1.02 18.96 -27.89
N GLY A 5 0.60 19.71 -26.88
CA GLY A 5 1.26 19.73 -25.57
C GLY A 5 1.19 18.33 -24.99
N ILE A 6 2.33 17.66 -24.93
CA ILE A 6 2.52 16.43 -24.18
C ILE A 6 2.40 16.85 -22.71
N SER A 7 1.21 16.67 -22.12
CA SER A 7 1.06 16.79 -20.66
C SER A 7 1.67 15.55 -20.05
N THR A 8 3.00 15.47 -20.04
CA THR A 8 3.75 14.50 -19.24
C THR A 8 3.62 14.98 -17.79
N ARG A 9 2.46 14.71 -17.18
CA ARG A 9 2.34 14.82 -15.73
C ARG A 9 3.31 13.76 -15.21
N ALA A 10 4.40 14.19 -14.59
CA ALA A 10 5.25 13.25 -13.88
C ALA A 10 4.36 12.62 -12.81
N ALA A 11 4.05 11.33 -12.97
CA ALA A 11 3.48 10.53 -11.90
C ALA A 11 4.41 10.69 -10.70
N LEU A 12 3.95 11.39 -9.67
CA LEU A 12 4.68 11.53 -8.43
C LEU A 12 4.22 10.40 -7.54
N TYR A 13 4.95 9.29 -7.63
CA TYR A 13 4.76 8.20 -6.69
C TYR A 13 4.92 8.72 -5.26
N SER A 14 4.05 8.26 -4.37
CA SER A 14 4.03 8.69 -2.98
C SER A 14 3.79 7.50 -2.05
N TRP A 15 4.21 7.67 -0.80
CA TRP A 15 4.06 6.65 0.23
C TRP A 15 2.69 6.75 0.87
N HIS A 16 1.98 5.63 0.94
CA HIS A 16 0.67 5.50 1.56
C HIS A 16 0.60 4.24 2.41
N ASN A 17 -0.31 4.23 3.37
CA ASN A 17 -0.73 3.02 4.03
C ASN A 17 -1.83 2.37 3.18
N VAL A 18 -1.68 1.09 2.87
CA VAL A 18 -2.65 0.33 2.08
C VAL A 18 -2.99 -0.99 2.77
N ALA A 19 -4.19 -1.48 2.52
CA ALA A 19 -4.63 -2.80 2.94
C ALA A 19 -5.51 -3.42 1.85
N ILE A 20 -5.65 -4.74 1.85
CA ILE A 20 -6.70 -5.40 1.07
C ILE A 20 -8.05 -4.92 1.60
N THR A 21 -9.00 -4.60 0.72
CA THR A 21 -10.30 -4.02 1.09
C THR A 21 -11.01 -4.73 2.25
N ASP A 22 -10.95 -6.06 2.27
CA ASP A 22 -11.58 -6.90 3.30
C ASP A 22 -10.80 -6.91 4.63
N LEU A 23 -9.53 -6.48 4.61
CA LEU A 23 -8.60 -6.49 5.74
C LEU A 23 -8.26 -5.10 6.27
N LYS A 24 -8.82 -4.03 5.70
CA LYS A 24 -8.51 -2.64 6.09
C LYS A 24 -8.76 -2.28 7.56
N ASN A 25 -9.56 -3.08 8.27
CA ASN A 25 -9.83 -2.91 9.70
C ASN A 25 -8.84 -3.66 10.61
N ARG A 26 -7.89 -4.40 10.02
CA ARG A 26 -6.87 -5.17 10.74
C ARG A 26 -5.54 -4.42 10.67
N PRO A 27 -5.06 -3.79 11.75
CA PRO A 27 -3.84 -2.99 11.72
C PRO A 27 -2.61 -3.80 11.31
N GLU A 28 -2.58 -5.10 11.61
CA GLU A 28 -1.51 -6.01 11.19
C GLU A 28 -1.47 -6.27 9.66
N CYS A 29 -2.56 -5.96 8.95
CA CYS A 29 -2.68 -6.08 7.50
C CYS A 29 -2.53 -4.73 6.78
N ILE A 30 -2.19 -3.66 7.50
CA ILE A 30 -1.87 -2.36 6.92
C ILE A 30 -0.38 -2.35 6.59
N HIS A 31 -0.07 -2.08 5.33
CA HIS A 31 1.28 -2.09 4.79
C HIS A 31 1.61 -0.75 4.15
N ARG A 32 2.86 -0.32 4.33
CA ARG A 32 3.34 0.90 3.67
C ARG A 32 3.72 0.55 2.24
N ALA A 33 3.13 1.26 1.28
CA ALA A 33 3.36 1.06 -0.14
C ALA A 33 3.71 2.36 -0.85
N TYR A 34 4.51 2.24 -1.90
CA TYR A 34 4.72 3.29 -2.88
C TYR A 34 3.71 3.12 -4.01
N LEU A 35 2.98 4.16 -4.39
CA LEU A 35 1.97 4.07 -5.44
C LEU A 35 1.90 5.35 -6.25
N ASP A 36 1.58 5.20 -7.53
CA ASP A 36 1.19 6.30 -8.41
C ASP A 36 -0.29 6.60 -8.17
N PRO A 37 -0.66 7.82 -7.71
CA PRO A 37 -2.05 8.17 -7.44
C PRO A 37 -2.91 8.27 -8.70
N ASP A 38 -2.36 8.18 -9.90
CA ASP A 38 -3.12 8.09 -11.15
C ASP A 38 -3.23 6.62 -11.63
N ASP A 39 -2.44 5.67 -11.10
CA ASP A 39 -2.42 4.27 -11.52
C ASP A 39 -3.38 3.39 -10.70
N HIS A 40 -4.38 2.85 -11.39
CA HIS A 40 -5.44 2.05 -10.79
C HIS A 40 -5.86 0.90 -11.69
N TRP A 41 -6.16 -0.23 -11.08
CA TRP A 41 -6.77 -1.37 -11.74
C TRP A 41 -8.20 -1.56 -11.24
N ASN A 42 -9.20 -1.38 -12.12
CA ASN A 42 -10.62 -1.43 -11.78
C ASN A 42 -11.04 -0.51 -10.62
N GLY A 43 -10.32 0.60 -10.41
CA GLY A 43 -10.55 1.55 -9.31
C GLY A 43 -9.83 1.20 -8.00
N TRP A 44 -9.07 0.12 -7.96
CA TRP A 44 -8.21 -0.24 -6.83
C TRP A 44 -6.79 0.28 -7.02
N ALA A 45 -6.10 0.55 -5.93
CA ALA A 45 -4.73 1.02 -5.96
C ALA A 45 -3.78 -0.07 -6.49
N CYS A 46 -2.70 0.36 -7.14
CA CYS A 46 -1.65 -0.49 -7.68
C CYS A 46 -0.35 -0.30 -6.86
N PRO A 47 -0.24 -0.88 -5.65
CA PRO A 47 0.89 -0.62 -4.76
C PRO A 47 2.18 -1.35 -5.14
N TYR A 48 3.29 -0.77 -4.71
CA TYR A 48 4.64 -1.33 -4.77
C TYR A 48 5.24 -1.36 -3.36
N PHE A 49 5.79 -2.51 -2.95
CA PHE A 49 6.22 -2.74 -1.58
C PHE A 49 7.72 -2.98 -1.48
N GLU A 50 8.34 -2.54 -0.39
CA GLU A 50 9.70 -2.97 -0.04
C GLU A 50 9.70 -4.46 0.33
N LYS A 51 10.81 -5.16 0.10
CA LYS A 51 10.94 -6.58 0.45
C LYS A 51 10.51 -6.88 1.90
N ALA A 52 10.93 -6.03 2.83
CA ALA A 52 10.61 -6.16 4.24
C ALA A 52 9.09 -6.08 4.52
N GLU A 53 8.34 -5.27 3.75
CA GLU A 53 6.88 -5.21 3.84
C GLU A 53 6.23 -6.50 3.34
N VAL A 54 6.72 -7.04 2.22
CA VAL A 54 6.25 -8.32 1.67
C VAL A 54 6.48 -9.46 2.67
N GLU A 55 7.64 -9.48 3.32
CA GLU A 55 7.95 -10.46 4.37
C GLU A 55 7.01 -10.35 5.58
N ARG A 56 6.49 -9.15 5.90
CA ARG A 56 5.46 -9.00 6.94
C ARG A 56 4.11 -9.56 6.52
N MET A 57 3.76 -9.48 5.23
CA MET A 57 2.50 -10.07 4.72
C MET A 57 2.45 -11.58 4.94
N LEU A 58 3.59 -12.26 4.87
CA LEU A 58 3.71 -13.71 5.13
C LEU A 58 3.21 -14.12 6.52
N ALA A 59 3.12 -13.20 7.48
CA ALA A 59 2.63 -13.50 8.81
C ALA A 59 1.12 -13.79 8.86
N TRP A 60 0.33 -13.22 7.94
CA TRP A 60 -1.14 -13.35 7.96
C TRP A 60 -1.72 -13.97 6.68
N LEU A 61 -1.00 -14.01 5.57
CA LEU A 61 -1.44 -14.69 4.33
C LEU A 61 -1.90 -16.15 4.55
N PRO A 62 -1.27 -16.97 5.42
CA PRO A 62 -1.72 -18.34 5.67
C PRO A 62 -3.12 -18.45 6.27
N GLU A 63 -3.67 -17.38 6.85
CA GLU A 63 -5.07 -17.36 7.31
C GLU A 63 -6.08 -17.45 6.16
N PHE A 64 -5.63 -17.20 4.93
CA PHE A 64 -6.43 -17.19 3.69
C PHE A 64 -6.04 -18.31 2.73
N ASP A 65 -5.38 -19.36 3.23
CA ASP A 65 -4.83 -20.46 2.42
C ASP A 65 -3.86 -19.98 1.32
N ASP A 66 -3.19 -18.84 1.55
CA ASP A 66 -2.22 -18.25 0.62
C ASP A 66 -0.85 -18.03 1.27
N SER A 67 0.17 -17.84 0.45
CA SER A 67 1.54 -17.52 0.84
C SER A 67 2.32 -16.96 -0.35
N LEU A 68 3.43 -16.28 -0.07
CA LEU A 68 4.36 -15.82 -1.10
C LEU A 68 5.70 -16.55 -0.94
N VAL A 69 6.20 -17.11 -2.04
CA VAL A 69 7.52 -17.74 -2.08
C VAL A 69 8.47 -16.84 -2.83
N TYR A 70 9.56 -16.42 -2.18
CA TYR A 70 10.60 -15.62 -2.82
C TYR A 70 11.58 -16.51 -3.60
N ASN A 71 11.73 -16.24 -4.90
CA ASN A 71 12.76 -16.82 -5.75
C ASN A 71 13.94 -15.84 -5.91
N PRO A 72 15.12 -16.11 -5.32
CA PRO A 72 16.27 -15.21 -5.43
C PRO A 72 16.92 -15.18 -6.82
N GLU A 73 16.75 -16.22 -7.65
CA GLU A 73 17.36 -16.25 -9.00
C GLU A 73 16.64 -15.31 -9.96
N GLY A 74 15.33 -15.18 -9.80
CA GLY A 74 14.47 -14.31 -10.61
C GLY A 74 14.02 -13.03 -9.91
N ASP A 75 14.46 -12.81 -8.66
CA ASP A 75 14.05 -11.67 -7.84
C ASP A 75 12.53 -11.44 -7.86
N THR A 76 11.79 -12.50 -7.56
CA THR A 76 10.35 -12.58 -7.80
C THR A 76 9.66 -13.26 -6.63
N PHE A 77 8.53 -12.71 -6.20
CA PHE A 77 7.61 -13.37 -5.28
C PHE A 77 6.53 -14.10 -6.06
N THR A 78 6.18 -15.31 -5.65
CA THR A 78 5.19 -16.14 -6.33
C THR A 78 4.11 -16.60 -5.35
N THR A 79 2.83 -16.50 -5.73
CA THR A 79 1.71 -16.96 -4.90
C THR A 79 1.61 -18.48 -4.84
N THR A 80 0.96 -19.01 -3.80
CA THR A 80 0.79 -20.47 -3.64
C THR A 80 -0.65 -20.96 -3.69
N TYR A 81 -1.64 -20.06 -3.68
CA TYR A 81 -3.07 -20.44 -3.69
C TYR A 81 -3.48 -21.24 -4.94
N ASP A 82 -2.85 -20.98 -6.10
CA ASP A 82 -3.07 -21.71 -7.36
C ASP A 82 -1.72 -22.23 -7.87
N PRO A 83 -1.37 -23.50 -7.56
CA PRO A 83 -0.08 -24.07 -7.97
C PRO A 83 0.01 -24.33 -9.47
N ASP A 84 -1.11 -24.39 -10.20
CA ASP A 84 -1.15 -24.62 -11.64
C ASP A 84 -0.93 -23.32 -12.43
N ASN A 85 -1.33 -22.19 -11.87
CA ASN A 85 -1.12 -20.87 -12.45
C ASN A 85 -0.73 -19.84 -11.38
N PRO A 86 0.47 -19.97 -10.79
CA PRO A 86 0.88 -19.09 -9.72
C PRO A 86 1.16 -17.69 -10.27
N GLU A 87 0.77 -16.68 -9.50
CA GLU A 87 1.02 -15.29 -9.87
C GLU A 87 2.44 -14.90 -9.47
N ALA A 88 3.16 -14.22 -10.37
CA ALA A 88 4.55 -13.85 -10.19
C ALA A 88 4.72 -12.33 -10.16
N PHE A 89 5.36 -11.83 -9.10
CA PHE A 89 5.63 -10.42 -8.85
C PHE A 89 7.14 -10.16 -8.84
N SER A 90 7.68 -9.82 -10.01
CA SER A 90 9.10 -9.49 -10.15
C SER A 90 9.41 -8.11 -9.58
N GLY A 91 10.60 -8.00 -8.97
CA GLY A 91 11.12 -6.73 -8.47
C GLY A 91 11.27 -5.69 -9.58
N VAL A 92 10.98 -4.44 -9.26
CA VAL A 92 11.06 -3.29 -10.16
C VAL A 92 11.75 -2.13 -9.47
N ASP A 93 12.60 -1.42 -10.21
CA ASP A 93 13.27 -0.22 -9.72
C ASP A 93 12.44 1.03 -10.08
N ILE A 94 11.94 1.73 -9.05
CA ILE A 94 11.16 2.97 -9.17
C ILE A 94 11.82 4.03 -8.29
N ASP A 95 12.15 5.19 -8.86
CA ASP A 95 12.82 6.30 -8.16
C ASP A 95 14.11 5.90 -7.39
N GLY A 96 14.82 4.88 -7.90
CA GLY A 96 16.04 4.35 -7.28
C GLY A 96 15.80 3.40 -6.10
N MET A 97 14.56 3.02 -5.85
CA MET A 97 14.15 2.04 -4.85
C MET A 97 13.73 0.74 -5.53
N HIS A 98 14.11 -0.40 -4.94
CA HIS A 98 13.74 -1.71 -5.44
C HIS A 98 12.49 -2.23 -4.72
N LEU A 99 11.40 -2.38 -5.47
CA LEU A 99 10.05 -2.62 -4.95
C LEU A 99 9.36 -3.78 -5.66
N TYR A 100 8.33 -4.35 -5.03
CA TYR A 100 7.58 -5.50 -5.54
C TYR A 100 6.09 -5.18 -5.70
N PRO A 101 5.50 -5.42 -6.88
CA PRO A 101 4.10 -5.09 -7.17
C PRO A 101 3.14 -6.19 -6.67
N ILE A 102 3.17 -6.50 -5.37
CA ILE A 102 2.40 -7.61 -4.80
C ILE A 102 0.89 -7.41 -4.99
N GLY A 103 0.25 -8.31 -5.72
CA GLY A 103 -1.18 -8.25 -6.03
C GLY A 103 -1.59 -7.08 -6.92
N ASN A 104 -0.64 -6.37 -7.53
CA ASN A 104 -0.93 -5.28 -8.47
C ASN A 104 -1.66 -5.85 -9.69
N GLY A 105 -2.90 -5.40 -9.92
CA GLY A 105 -3.74 -5.92 -11.00
C GLY A 105 -4.53 -7.19 -10.67
N SER A 106 -4.46 -7.69 -9.44
CA SER A 106 -5.13 -8.93 -9.01
C SER A 106 -5.83 -8.82 -7.66
N TRP A 107 -5.27 -8.06 -6.71
CA TRP A 107 -5.83 -7.85 -5.39
C TRP A 107 -6.47 -6.47 -5.29
N THR A 108 -7.48 -6.35 -4.42
CA THR A 108 -8.25 -5.11 -4.25
C THR A 108 -7.65 -4.27 -3.13
N TRP A 109 -6.54 -3.59 -3.42
CA TRP A 109 -5.86 -2.69 -2.48
C TRP A 109 -6.58 -1.34 -2.34
N VAL A 110 -6.73 -0.87 -1.10
CA VAL A 110 -7.25 0.46 -0.77
C VAL A 110 -6.24 1.24 0.05
N ILE A 111 -6.21 2.56 -0.16
CA ILE A 111 -5.50 3.49 0.71
C ILE A 111 -6.28 3.58 2.03
N VAL A 112 -5.56 3.37 3.14
CA VAL A 112 -6.08 3.54 4.49
C VAL A 112 -5.57 4.88 4.99
N GLU A 113 -6.48 5.84 5.09
CA GLU A 113 -6.17 7.09 5.78
C GLU A 113 -6.04 6.79 7.26
N GLU A 114 -4.91 7.16 7.86
CA GLU A 114 -4.86 7.26 9.32
C GLU A 114 -5.85 8.37 9.68
N GLU A 115 -6.99 8.00 10.26
CA GLU A 115 -7.79 8.97 11.02
C GLU A 115 -6.82 9.57 12.04
N GLN A 116 -6.34 10.78 11.75
CA GLN A 116 -5.70 11.62 12.74
C GLN A 116 -6.74 11.72 13.84
N SER A 117 -6.55 10.94 14.89
CA SER A 117 -7.26 11.12 16.13
C SER A 117 -6.87 12.51 16.57
N GLU A 118 -7.72 13.48 16.25
CA GLU A 118 -7.74 14.77 16.89
C GLU A 118 -7.88 14.45 18.37
N ILE A 119 -6.73 14.34 19.05
CA ILE A 119 -6.64 14.59 20.47
C ILE A 119 -7.07 16.05 20.56
N GLY A 120 -8.38 16.25 20.66
CA GLY A 120 -8.98 17.48 21.10
C GLY A 120 -8.35 17.75 22.44
N SER A 121 -7.31 18.60 22.41
CA SER A 121 -6.76 19.28 23.56
C SER A 121 -7.95 19.86 24.29
N SER A 122 -8.39 19.16 25.33
CA SER A 122 -9.36 19.69 26.27
C SER A 122 -8.57 20.68 27.11
N ASP A 123 -8.28 21.85 26.54
CA ASP A 123 -8.00 23.06 27.27
C ASP A 123 -9.29 23.45 27.99
N ASP A 124 -9.62 22.70 29.05
CA ASP A 124 -10.51 23.19 30.10
C ASP A 124 -9.73 24.23 30.90
N CYS A 125 -9.61 25.42 30.31
CA CYS A 125 -9.23 26.63 31.02
C CYS A 125 -10.51 27.18 31.66
N GLU A 126 -10.93 26.62 32.78
CA GLU A 126 -11.95 27.26 33.60
C GLU A 126 -11.33 28.47 34.30
N GLN A 127 -11.51 29.62 33.67
CA GLN A 127 -11.23 30.93 34.21
C GLN A 127 -12.48 31.43 34.95
N ALA A 128 -12.47 31.32 36.28
CA ALA A 128 -13.26 32.17 37.17
C ALA A 128 -12.28 32.69 38.24
N GLY A 129 -11.90 33.96 38.26
CA GLY A 129 -12.83 35.09 38.35
C GLY A 129 -12.98 35.42 39.82
N ALA A 130 -12.10 36.25 40.34
CA ALA A 130 -12.23 36.84 41.66
C ALA A 130 -13.50 37.70 41.73
N VAL A 131 -14.32 37.52 42.78
CA VAL A 131 -15.17 38.57 43.33
C VAL A 131 -15.36 38.35 44.84
N GLU A 132 -14.83 39.34 45.56
CA GLU A 132 -15.15 39.88 46.90
C GLU A 132 -14.94 39.03 48.17
#